data_AF-A0AA96VAI4-F1
#
_entry.id   AF-A0AA96VAI4-F1
#
_cell.length_a   1.000
_cell.length_b   1.000
_cell.length_c   1.000
_cell.angle_alpha   90.00
_cell.angle_beta   90.00
_cell.angle_gamma   90.00
#
_symmetry.space_group_name_H-M   'P 1'
#
loop_
_entity.id
_entity.type
_entity.pdbx_description
1 polymer ?
#
loop_
_entity_poly.entity_id
_entity_poly.type
_entity_poly.pdbx_seq_one_letter_code
_entity_poly.pdbx_strand_id
1 'polypeptide(L)'
;MAEITKNKPAKTISRLVIFTALLMLLLSSALPAGASESDTSSYFSEEYIQDIINNTPATDVSYFKQASLNADTIAVFGTLPAFSKGRESYEWFVLLQGVTSKLNEDGKLAPYLWDNGGFIIGYGYQNSVILISIHSEYSDEEMNAVIQIIEEAGQFYGISDIPIIIEQNTHAQAYTDNAEPEKTIPGVGLAACALLSLFVVLFIRKSKN
;
A
#
# COMPACT_ATOMS: atom_id res chain seq x y z
N MET A 1 -17.66 74.11 -17.82
CA MET A 1 -17.75 72.94 -18.73
C MET A 1 -16.45 72.17 -18.62
N ALA A 2 -16.48 70.98 -18.02
CA ALA A 2 -15.36 70.04 -18.00
C ALA A 2 -15.95 68.63 -18.14
N GLU A 3 -15.62 67.97 -19.24
CA GLU A 3 -16.03 66.64 -19.63
C GLU A 3 -15.03 65.63 -19.04
N ILE A 4 -15.50 64.75 -18.16
CA ILE A 4 -14.68 63.67 -17.57
C ILE A 4 -14.86 62.42 -18.44
N THR A 5 -13.84 62.09 -19.21
CA THR A 5 -13.74 60.84 -19.97
C THR A 5 -13.59 59.64 -19.03
N LYS A 6 -14.61 58.79 -19.00
CA LYS A 6 -14.62 57.49 -18.29
C LYS A 6 -13.76 56.48 -19.07
N ASN A 7 -12.49 56.30 -18.68
CA ASN A 7 -11.71 55.15 -19.16
C ASN A 7 -12.14 53.88 -18.44
N LYS A 8 -12.48 52.83 -19.21
CA LYS A 8 -12.76 51.45 -18.75
C LYS A 8 -11.43 50.67 -18.61
N PRO A 9 -10.99 50.26 -17.41
CA PRO A 9 -9.79 49.43 -17.25
C PRO A 9 -10.12 47.97 -16.87
N ALA A 10 -11.32 47.46 -17.14
CA ALA A 10 -11.70 46.10 -16.73
C ALA A 10 -11.39 45.02 -17.79
N LYS A 11 -11.19 45.39 -19.06
CA LYS A 11 -11.09 44.41 -20.18
C LYS A 11 -9.66 43.98 -20.50
N THR A 12 -8.67 44.79 -20.16
CA THR A 12 -7.24 44.53 -20.44
C THR A 12 -6.60 43.62 -19.40
N ILE A 13 -6.98 43.74 -18.13
CA ILE A 13 -6.45 42.90 -17.04
C ILE A 13 -6.91 41.44 -17.19
N SER A 14 -8.16 41.22 -17.60
CA SER A 14 -8.70 39.87 -17.85
C SER A 14 -7.97 39.15 -18.99
N ARG A 15 -7.59 39.87 -20.06
CA ARG A 15 -6.84 39.26 -21.18
C ARG A 15 -5.41 38.91 -20.81
N LEU A 16 -4.78 39.69 -19.93
CA LEU A 16 -3.40 39.43 -19.47
C LEU A 16 -3.32 38.19 -18.58
N VAL A 17 -4.30 37.97 -17.69
CA VAL A 17 -4.39 36.79 -16.81
C VAL A 17 -4.67 35.52 -17.61
N ILE A 18 -5.53 35.60 -18.63
CA ILE A 18 -5.83 34.46 -19.51
C ILE A 18 -4.60 34.07 -20.35
N PHE A 19 -3.83 35.06 -20.83
CA PHE A 19 -2.60 34.79 -21.59
C PHE A 19 -1.50 34.16 -20.73
N THR A 20 -1.39 34.55 -19.45
CA THR A 20 -0.42 33.94 -18.52
C THR A 20 -0.83 32.53 -18.13
N ALA A 21 -2.12 32.25 -17.94
CA ALA A 21 -2.62 30.89 -17.71
C ALA A 21 -2.41 29.95 -18.91
N LEU A 22 -2.62 30.45 -20.14
CA LEU A 22 -2.38 29.69 -21.37
C LEU A 22 -0.89 29.44 -21.64
N LEU A 23 -0.01 30.38 -21.28
CA LEU A 23 1.44 30.22 -21.41
C LEU A 23 1.98 29.15 -20.44
N MET A 24 1.45 29.06 -19.21
CA MET A 24 1.80 27.98 -18.27
C MET A 24 1.29 26.60 -18.73
N LEU A 25 0.14 26.56 -19.41
CA LEU A 25 -0.42 25.32 -19.98
C LEU A 25 0.38 24.79 -21.18
N LEU A 26 1.04 25.66 -21.95
CA LEU A 26 1.87 25.28 -23.09
C LEU A 26 3.33 24.94 -22.72
N LEU A 27 3.77 25.27 -21.51
CA LEU A 27 5.10 24.91 -20.99
C LEU A 27 5.12 23.53 -20.30
N SER A 28 3.97 22.86 -20.18
CA SER A 28 3.89 21.53 -19.54
C SER A 28 4.14 20.35 -20.51
N SER A 29 4.34 20.60 -21.81
CA SER A 29 4.57 19.54 -22.81
C SER A 29 6.03 19.35 -23.21
N ALA A 30 6.99 19.88 -22.45
CA ALA A 30 8.40 19.58 -22.60
C ALA A 30 8.95 18.94 -21.32
N LEU A 31 8.44 17.74 -20.98
CA LEU A 31 9.19 16.84 -20.13
C LEU A 31 10.37 16.32 -20.97
N PRO A 32 11.60 16.30 -20.42
CA PRO A 32 12.72 15.67 -21.10
C PRO A 32 12.35 14.21 -21.40
N ALA A 33 12.42 13.84 -22.68
CA ALA A 33 12.59 12.46 -23.09
C ALA A 33 13.93 11.99 -22.50
N GLY A 34 13.86 11.42 -21.30
CA GLY A 34 15.05 11.14 -20.50
C GLY A 34 14.72 10.87 -19.05
N ALA A 35 13.72 10.03 -18.78
CA ALA A 35 13.78 9.18 -17.60
C ALA A 35 14.19 7.81 -18.12
N SER A 36 15.48 7.50 -18.02
CA SER A 36 15.95 6.15 -18.25
C SER A 36 15.23 5.22 -17.28
N GLU A 37 14.72 4.11 -17.80
CA GLU A 37 14.51 2.89 -17.02
C GLU A 37 15.82 2.51 -16.33
N SER A 38 16.05 3.03 -15.14
CA SER A 38 17.16 2.65 -14.26
C SER A 38 16.70 3.05 -12.86
N ASP A 39 16.25 2.13 -12.01
CA ASP A 39 17.17 1.37 -11.17
C ASP A 39 16.58 0.06 -10.58
N THR A 40 15.62 -0.59 -11.25
CA THR A 40 15.15 -1.94 -10.83
C THR A 40 15.60 -3.07 -11.75
N SER A 41 16.07 -2.78 -12.97
CA SER A 41 16.55 -3.81 -13.90
C SER A 41 17.91 -4.42 -13.52
N SER A 42 18.60 -3.90 -12.49
CA SER A 42 19.97 -4.32 -12.19
C SER A 42 20.10 -5.61 -11.37
N TYR A 43 19.01 -6.15 -10.82
CA TYR A 43 19.04 -7.34 -9.95
C TYR A 43 18.32 -8.56 -10.52
N PHE A 44 17.28 -8.37 -11.33
CA PHE A 44 16.50 -9.47 -11.90
C PHE A 44 16.15 -9.18 -13.36
N SER A 45 16.17 -10.22 -14.19
CA SER A 45 15.75 -10.11 -15.59
C SER A 45 14.25 -9.86 -15.69
N GLU A 46 13.82 -9.20 -16.77
CA GLU A 46 12.40 -9.03 -17.08
C GLU A 46 11.68 -10.39 -17.18
N GLU A 47 12.34 -11.40 -17.76
CA GLU A 47 11.82 -12.76 -17.85
C GLU A 47 11.52 -13.36 -16.47
N TYR A 48 12.41 -13.16 -15.49
CA TYR A 48 12.22 -13.64 -14.12
C TYR A 48 11.03 -12.94 -13.44
N ILE A 49 10.89 -11.62 -13.64
CA ILE A 49 9.75 -10.86 -13.11
C ILE A 49 8.44 -11.35 -13.74
N GLN A 50 8.43 -11.59 -15.06
CA GLN A 50 7.25 -12.13 -15.73
C GLN A 50 6.94 -13.55 -15.26
N ASP A 51 7.94 -14.38 -14.98
CA ASP A 51 7.72 -15.72 -14.41
C ASP A 51 7.06 -15.65 -13.02
N ILE A 52 7.53 -14.77 -12.13
CA ILE A 52 6.90 -14.53 -10.82
C ILE A 52 5.45 -14.08 -11.00
N ILE A 53 5.20 -13.09 -11.87
CA ILE A 53 3.85 -12.58 -12.13
C ILE A 53 2.96 -13.71 -12.63
N ASN A 54 3.42 -14.44 -13.64
CA ASN A 54 2.66 -15.52 -14.26
C ASN A 54 2.42 -16.68 -13.31
N ASN A 55 3.28 -16.91 -12.31
CA ASN A 55 3.15 -17.97 -11.32
C ASN A 55 2.50 -17.56 -10.01
N THR A 56 2.22 -16.27 -9.80
CA THR A 56 1.51 -15.80 -8.60
C THR A 56 0.09 -16.37 -8.57
N PRO A 57 -0.28 -17.15 -7.54
CA PRO A 57 -1.56 -17.85 -7.48
C PRO A 57 -2.75 -16.89 -7.44
N ALA A 58 -3.94 -17.39 -7.74
CA ALA A 58 -5.18 -16.66 -7.50
C ALA A 58 -5.35 -16.39 -6.00
N THR A 59 -6.05 -15.31 -5.65
CA THR A 59 -6.49 -15.07 -4.28
C THR A 59 -7.47 -16.17 -3.83
N ASP A 60 -7.30 -16.71 -2.63
CA ASP A 60 -8.16 -17.77 -2.12
C ASP A 60 -9.32 -17.20 -1.29
N VAL A 61 -10.39 -16.79 -1.98
CA VAL A 61 -11.64 -16.32 -1.36
C VAL A 61 -12.31 -17.41 -0.52
N SER A 62 -12.07 -18.69 -0.83
CA SER A 62 -12.65 -19.80 -0.06
C SER A 62 -11.93 -19.96 1.28
N TYR A 63 -10.60 -19.85 1.29
CA TYR A 63 -9.80 -19.78 2.50
C TYR A 63 -10.26 -18.61 3.39
N PHE A 64 -10.37 -17.40 2.83
CA PHE A 64 -10.78 -16.22 3.60
C PHE A 64 -12.17 -16.38 4.24
N LYS A 65 -13.14 -16.94 3.50
CA LYS A 65 -14.47 -17.23 4.05
C LYS A 65 -14.44 -18.29 5.15
N GLN A 66 -13.62 -19.33 4.97
CA GLN A 66 -13.49 -20.42 5.93
C GLN A 66 -12.72 -20.03 7.18
N ALA A 67 -11.90 -18.97 7.14
CA ALA A 67 -11.18 -18.48 8.32
C ALA A 67 -12.13 -18.21 9.49
N SER A 68 -13.30 -17.61 9.24
CA SER A 68 -14.32 -17.36 10.28
C SER A 68 -14.87 -18.63 10.97
N LEU A 69 -14.61 -19.81 10.41
CA LEU A 69 -15.03 -21.11 10.96
C LEU A 69 -13.90 -21.83 11.71
N ASN A 70 -12.66 -21.33 11.62
CA ASN A 70 -11.53 -21.89 12.35
C ASN A 70 -11.66 -21.55 13.84
N ALA A 71 -11.46 -22.55 14.70
CA ALA A 71 -11.53 -22.38 16.15
C ALA A 71 -10.51 -21.38 16.70
N ASP A 72 -9.38 -21.23 16.00
CA ASP A 72 -8.31 -20.31 16.39
C ASP A 72 -8.50 -18.90 15.79
N THR A 73 -9.45 -18.71 14.86
CA THR A 73 -9.74 -17.38 14.32
C THR A 73 -10.71 -16.65 15.24
N ILE A 74 -10.29 -15.46 15.66
CA ILE A 74 -11.04 -14.61 16.58
C ILE A 74 -11.95 -13.67 15.81
N ALA A 75 -11.41 -13.08 14.73
CA ALA A 75 -12.13 -12.12 13.93
C ALA A 75 -11.62 -12.10 12.49
N VAL A 76 -12.51 -11.75 11.58
CA VAL A 76 -12.23 -11.53 10.15
C VAL A 76 -12.85 -10.19 9.75
N PHE A 77 -12.05 -9.32 9.13
CA PHE A 77 -12.49 -8.00 8.68
C PHE A 77 -12.25 -7.82 7.18
N GLY A 78 -13.10 -7.00 6.59
CA GLY A 78 -13.01 -6.56 5.20
C GLY A 78 -13.32 -7.62 4.15
N THR A 79 -12.96 -7.33 2.90
CA THR A 79 -13.25 -8.18 1.74
C THR A 79 -11.97 -8.56 1.00
N LEU A 80 -11.71 -9.86 0.82
CA LEU A 80 -10.63 -10.32 -0.07
C LEU A 80 -11.08 -10.17 -1.54
N PRO A 81 -10.40 -9.33 -2.37
CA PRO A 81 -10.70 -9.26 -3.78
C PRO A 81 -10.45 -10.60 -4.49
N ALA A 82 -11.30 -10.93 -5.46
CA ALA A 82 -11.23 -12.19 -6.20
C ALA A 82 -10.40 -12.02 -7.49
N PHE A 83 -9.08 -12.14 -7.37
CA PHE A 83 -8.17 -12.10 -8.51
C PHE A 83 -7.83 -13.51 -9.00
N SER A 84 -7.74 -13.65 -10.32
CA SER A 84 -7.20 -14.86 -10.94
C SER A 84 -5.67 -14.92 -10.78
N LYS A 85 -5.09 -16.10 -11.04
CA LYS A 85 -3.64 -16.29 -11.16
C LYS A 85 -3.07 -15.25 -12.13
N GLY A 86 -1.97 -14.58 -11.75
CA GLY A 86 -1.31 -13.60 -12.60
C GLY A 86 -1.16 -12.21 -11.97
N ARG A 87 -1.13 -11.21 -12.86
CA ARG A 87 -0.74 -9.82 -12.55
C ARG A 87 -1.55 -9.15 -11.45
N GLU A 88 -2.87 -9.25 -11.46
CA GLU A 88 -3.69 -8.56 -10.45
C GLU A 88 -3.45 -9.13 -9.03
N SER A 89 -3.29 -10.45 -8.92
CA SER A 89 -2.94 -11.09 -7.64
C SER A 89 -1.53 -10.70 -7.18
N TYR A 90 -0.58 -10.59 -8.12
CA TYR A 90 0.77 -10.09 -7.83
C TYR A 90 0.77 -8.63 -7.36
N GLU A 91 0.08 -7.75 -8.07
CA GLU A 91 -0.05 -6.34 -7.69
C GLU A 91 -0.69 -6.19 -6.31
N TRP A 92 -1.72 -6.98 -6.01
CA TRP A 92 -2.33 -7.03 -4.69
C TRP A 92 -1.36 -7.47 -3.59
N PHE A 93 -0.57 -8.52 -3.85
CA PHE A 93 0.46 -8.97 -2.92
C PHE A 93 1.51 -7.88 -2.64
N VAL A 94 1.96 -7.18 -3.68
CA VAL A 94 2.89 -6.04 -3.55
C VAL A 94 2.27 -4.89 -2.75
N LEU A 95 0.98 -4.62 -2.92
CA LEU A 95 0.27 -3.61 -2.12
C LEU A 95 0.25 -3.99 -0.62
N LEU A 96 -0.04 -5.25 -0.29
CA LEU A 96 0.00 -5.73 1.10
C LEU A 96 1.41 -5.67 1.70
N GLN A 97 2.43 -5.98 0.91
CA GLN A 97 3.81 -5.78 1.32
C GLN A 97 4.06 -4.31 1.67
N GLY A 98 3.62 -3.37 0.82
CA GLY A 98 3.66 -1.94 1.09
C GLY A 98 2.98 -1.57 2.42
N VAL A 99 1.76 -2.09 2.66
CA VAL A 99 1.04 -1.86 3.92
C VAL A 99 1.86 -2.34 5.12
N THR A 100 2.41 -3.55 5.08
CA THR A 100 3.23 -4.05 6.20
C THR A 100 4.53 -3.27 6.40
N SER A 101 5.18 -2.81 5.33
CA SER A 101 6.33 -1.89 5.46
C SER A 101 5.91 -0.58 6.11
N LYS A 102 4.77 -0.02 5.72
CA LYS A 102 4.23 1.22 6.30
C LYS A 102 3.92 1.08 7.79
N LEU A 103 3.34 -0.05 8.20
CA LEU A 103 3.10 -0.36 9.61
C LEU A 103 4.39 -0.36 10.44
N ASN A 104 5.45 -0.96 9.89
CA ASN A 104 6.78 -0.96 10.52
C ASN A 104 7.39 0.44 10.59
N GLU A 105 7.32 1.21 9.50
CA GLU A 105 7.87 2.57 9.41
C GLU A 105 7.18 3.55 10.37
N ASP A 106 5.85 3.48 10.47
CA ASP A 106 5.07 4.38 11.33
C ASP A 106 5.22 4.03 12.81
N GLY A 107 5.52 2.77 13.14
CA GLY A 107 5.70 2.31 14.52
C GLY A 107 4.45 2.40 15.39
N LYS A 108 3.28 2.73 14.81
CA LYS A 108 2.02 2.92 15.55
C LYS A 108 1.51 1.64 16.22
N LEU A 109 1.87 0.47 15.69
CA LEU A 109 1.54 -0.82 16.31
C LEU A 109 2.40 -1.13 17.55
N ALA A 110 3.51 -0.42 17.77
CA ALA A 110 4.47 -0.75 18.82
C ALA A 110 3.83 -0.95 20.22
N PRO A 111 2.91 -0.10 20.71
CA PRO A 111 2.29 -0.29 22.02
C PRO A 111 1.50 -1.61 22.17
N TYR A 112 1.07 -2.21 21.06
CA TYR A 112 0.27 -3.43 21.05
C TYR A 112 1.09 -4.70 20.85
N LEU A 113 2.39 -4.58 20.52
CA LEU A 113 3.28 -5.71 20.33
C LEU A 113 3.67 -6.34 21.68
N TRP A 114 3.80 -7.68 21.69
CA TRP A 114 4.19 -8.47 22.86
C TRP A 114 5.46 -7.93 23.51
N ASP A 115 6.48 -7.61 22.71
CA ASP A 115 7.77 -7.11 23.22
C ASP A 115 7.66 -5.79 24.00
N ASN A 116 6.55 -5.06 23.82
CA ASN A 116 6.22 -3.83 24.53
C ASN A 116 5.11 -4.02 25.58
N GLY A 117 4.75 -5.28 25.89
CA GLY A 117 3.71 -5.65 26.85
C GLY A 117 2.29 -5.70 26.31
N GLY A 118 2.10 -5.62 24.99
CA GLY A 118 0.80 -5.74 24.33
C GLY A 118 0.39 -7.18 24.00
N PHE A 119 -0.74 -7.34 23.32
CA PHE A 119 -1.36 -8.64 23.03
C PHE A 119 -1.02 -9.23 21.64
N ILE A 120 -0.39 -8.46 20.74
CA ILE A 120 -0.01 -8.91 19.39
C ILE A 120 1.38 -9.57 19.43
N ILE A 121 1.45 -10.84 19.04
CA ILE A 121 2.72 -11.58 18.93
C ILE A 121 3.43 -11.29 17.62
N GLY A 122 2.66 -11.10 16.56
CA GLY A 122 3.20 -10.91 15.23
C GLY A 122 2.13 -10.47 14.27
N TYR A 123 2.58 -9.82 13.20
CA TYR A 123 1.73 -9.42 12.09
C TYR A 123 2.49 -9.55 10.78
N GLY A 124 1.75 -9.74 9.69
CA GLY A 124 2.31 -9.82 8.36
C GLY A 124 1.22 -9.96 7.31
N TYR A 125 1.60 -10.44 6.14
CA TYR A 125 0.64 -10.85 5.12
C TYR A 125 0.86 -12.32 4.75
N GLN A 126 -0.24 -13.03 4.55
CA GLN A 126 -0.25 -14.43 4.10
C GLN A 126 -1.50 -14.64 3.26
N ASN A 127 -1.44 -15.49 2.21
CA ASN A 127 -2.61 -15.82 1.38
C ASN A 127 -3.42 -14.59 0.93
N SER A 128 -2.73 -13.50 0.59
CA SER A 128 -3.33 -12.24 0.13
C SER A 128 -4.19 -11.51 1.17
N VAL A 129 -3.95 -11.73 2.47
CA VAL A 129 -4.59 -11.01 3.58
C VAL A 129 -3.57 -10.53 4.60
N ILE A 130 -3.92 -9.54 5.42
CA ILE A 130 -3.16 -9.21 6.62
C ILE A 130 -3.51 -10.22 7.72
N LEU A 131 -2.50 -10.81 8.35
CA LEU A 131 -2.65 -11.74 9.45
C LEU A 131 -2.11 -11.11 10.74
N ILE A 132 -2.91 -11.10 11.80
CA ILE A 132 -2.53 -10.68 13.15
C ILE A 132 -2.63 -11.89 14.09
N SER A 133 -1.52 -12.23 14.73
CA SER A 133 -1.47 -13.30 15.73
C SER A 133 -1.43 -12.68 17.13
N ILE A 134 -2.31 -13.13 18.02
CA ILE A 134 -2.42 -12.59 19.39
C ILE A 134 -2.28 -13.69 20.46
N HIS A 135 -1.81 -13.34 21.66
CA HIS A 135 -1.59 -14.31 22.74
C HIS A 135 -2.50 -14.19 23.95
N SER A 136 -3.05 -13.00 24.18
CA SER A 136 -3.81 -12.68 25.38
C SER A 136 -5.14 -12.04 25.01
N GLU A 137 -5.98 -11.90 26.02
CA GLU A 137 -7.18 -11.06 25.93
C GLU A 137 -6.79 -9.62 25.59
N TYR A 138 -7.73 -8.94 24.95
CA TYR A 138 -7.65 -7.55 24.53
C TYR A 138 -9.02 -6.90 24.77
N SER A 139 -9.04 -5.59 24.93
CA SER A 139 -10.29 -4.81 24.93
C SER A 139 -10.74 -4.48 23.51
N ASP A 140 -12.05 -4.30 23.30
CA ASP A 140 -12.59 -3.87 22.01
C ASP A 140 -11.95 -2.55 21.56
N GLU A 141 -11.66 -1.63 22.48
CA GLU A 141 -10.96 -0.38 22.20
C GLU A 141 -9.56 -0.59 21.63
N GLU A 142 -8.79 -1.51 22.24
CA GLU A 142 -7.45 -1.85 21.76
C GLU A 142 -7.48 -2.49 20.38
N MET A 143 -8.41 -3.42 20.14
CA MET A 143 -8.54 -4.06 18.84
C MET A 143 -8.98 -3.09 17.76
N ASN A 144 -9.96 -2.22 18.05
CA ASN A 144 -10.40 -1.20 17.12
C ASN A 144 -9.25 -0.24 16.76
N ALA A 145 -8.38 0.11 17.71
CA ALA A 145 -7.20 0.92 17.44
C ALA A 145 -6.21 0.20 16.49
N VAL A 146 -5.97 -1.09 16.71
CA VAL A 146 -5.11 -1.91 15.82
C VAL A 146 -5.68 -1.98 14.40
N ILE A 147 -6.98 -2.25 14.27
CA ILE A 147 -7.65 -2.27 12.96
C ILE A 147 -7.55 -0.90 12.28
N GLN A 148 -7.82 0.18 12.99
CA GLN A 148 -7.70 1.54 12.44
C GLN A 148 -6.27 1.83 11.95
N ILE A 149 -5.24 1.42 12.68
CA ILE A 149 -3.85 1.60 12.26
C ILE A 149 -3.58 0.85 10.94
N ILE A 150 -4.10 -0.36 10.78
CA ILE A 150 -3.97 -1.16 9.55
C ILE A 150 -4.74 -0.52 8.40
N GLU A 151 -5.96 -0.03 8.64
CA GLU A 151 -6.76 0.66 7.64
C GLU A 151 -6.10 1.97 7.18
N GLU A 152 -5.55 2.78 8.09
CA GLU A 152 -4.81 3.99 7.76
C GLU A 152 -3.59 3.69 6.87
N ALA A 153 -2.87 2.60 7.16
CA ALA A 153 -1.77 2.14 6.32
C ALA A 153 -2.26 1.65 4.94
N GLY A 154 -3.40 0.95 4.88
CA GLY A 154 -4.06 0.56 3.63
C GLY A 154 -4.47 1.75 2.76
N GLN A 155 -5.06 2.77 3.37
CA GLN A 155 -5.51 3.99 2.69
C GLN A 155 -4.37 4.76 2.03
N PHE A 156 -3.16 4.73 2.62
CA PHE A 156 -1.97 5.31 1.99
C PHE A 156 -1.68 4.72 0.60
N TYR A 157 -1.99 3.43 0.41
CA TYR A 157 -1.86 2.71 -0.85
C TYR A 157 -3.15 2.66 -1.67
N GLY A 158 -4.18 3.41 -1.28
CA GLY A 158 -5.48 3.46 -1.97
C GLY A 158 -6.36 2.24 -1.73
N ILE A 159 -6.09 1.44 -0.70
CA ILE A 159 -6.91 0.30 -0.28
C ILE A 159 -7.90 0.80 0.78
N SER A 160 -9.19 0.78 0.46
CA SER A 160 -10.25 1.23 1.38
C SER A 160 -10.87 0.11 2.22
N ASP A 161 -10.65 -1.13 1.83
CA ASP A 161 -11.21 -2.32 2.47
C ASP A 161 -10.13 -3.42 2.44
N ILE A 162 -9.34 -3.50 3.52
CA ILE A 162 -8.22 -4.44 3.62
C ILE A 162 -8.68 -5.72 4.34
N PRO A 163 -8.50 -6.91 3.74
CA PRO A 163 -8.85 -8.16 4.39
C PRO A 163 -7.87 -8.46 5.52
N ILE A 164 -8.40 -8.64 6.73
CA ILE A 164 -7.63 -8.92 7.95
C ILE A 164 -8.18 -10.19 8.59
N ILE A 165 -7.30 -11.09 9.00
CA ILE A 165 -7.60 -12.24 9.86
C ILE A 165 -6.86 -12.04 11.18
N ILE A 166 -7.57 -12.25 12.29
CA ILE A 166 -6.99 -12.26 13.63
C ILE A 166 -7.10 -13.67 14.19
N GLU A 167 -5.96 -14.22 14.60
CA GLU A 167 -5.87 -15.58 15.14
C GLU A 167 -5.30 -15.57 16.56
N GLN A 168 -5.88 -16.41 17.41
CA GLN A 168 -5.31 -16.76 18.70
C GLN A 168 -4.13 -17.70 18.43
N ASN A 169 -2.94 -17.33 18.87
CA ASN A 169 -1.78 -18.20 18.84
C ASN A 169 -1.13 -18.21 20.21
N THR A 170 -0.94 -19.39 20.81
CA THR A 170 -0.36 -19.49 22.17
C THR A 170 1.15 -19.58 22.17
N HIS A 171 1.79 -19.59 20.99
CA HIS A 171 3.23 -19.68 20.86
C HIS A 171 3.79 -18.39 20.29
N ALA A 172 4.33 -17.54 21.18
CA ALA A 172 5.38 -16.61 20.78
C ALA A 172 6.56 -17.45 20.29
N GLN A 173 6.67 -17.65 18.97
CA GLN A 173 7.90 -18.18 18.41
C GLN A 173 8.97 -17.12 18.68
N ALA A 174 9.79 -17.35 19.70
CA ALA A 174 11.04 -16.64 19.83
C ALA A 174 11.78 -16.84 18.51
N TYR A 175 11.92 -15.76 17.74
CA TYR A 175 12.76 -15.75 16.56
C TYR A 175 14.19 -15.93 17.06
N THR A 176 14.66 -17.18 17.14
CA THR A 176 16.06 -17.45 17.44
C THR A 176 16.86 -17.18 16.18
N ASP A 177 17.76 -16.20 16.26
CA ASP A 177 18.63 -15.69 15.19
C ASP A 177 19.71 -16.71 14.74
N ASN A 178 19.37 -18.01 14.75
CA ASN A 178 20.28 -19.12 14.46
C ASN A 178 19.97 -19.82 13.13
N ALA A 179 19.01 -19.34 12.35
CA ALA A 179 18.94 -19.71 10.96
C ALA A 179 20.04 -18.92 10.23
N GLU A 180 21.05 -19.62 9.70
CA GLU A 180 21.81 -19.06 8.58
C GLU A 180 20.79 -18.49 7.59
N PRO A 181 21.01 -17.29 7.02
CA PRO A 181 20.06 -16.73 6.10
C PRO A 181 19.83 -17.76 5.01
N GLU A 182 18.65 -18.37 5.03
CA GLU A 182 18.07 -18.92 3.82
C GLU A 182 18.26 -17.81 2.78
N LYS A 183 18.52 -18.14 1.52
CA LYS A 183 18.56 -17.14 0.45
C LYS A 183 17.16 -16.53 0.22
N THR A 184 16.45 -16.17 1.27
CA THR A 184 15.47 -15.11 1.32
C THR A 184 16.14 -13.81 0.95
N ILE A 185 15.52 -13.12 0.01
CA ILE A 185 15.93 -11.86 -0.57
C ILE A 185 16.35 -10.88 0.54
N PRO A 186 17.66 -10.62 0.74
CA PRO A 186 18.10 -9.55 1.61
C PRO A 186 17.95 -8.25 0.81
N GLY A 187 16.95 -7.44 1.15
CA GLY A 187 17.01 -6.00 0.89
C GLY A 187 17.13 -5.52 -0.55
N VAL A 188 16.33 -6.04 -1.48
CA VAL A 188 15.80 -5.20 -2.58
C VAL A 188 14.40 -4.72 -2.16
N GLY A 189 14.23 -3.95 -1.10
CA GLY A 189 14.88 -2.68 -0.81
C GLY A 189 13.72 -1.72 -0.55
N LEU A 190 13.58 -1.25 0.69
CA LEU A 190 12.51 -0.35 1.13
C LEU A 190 12.26 0.84 0.18
N ALA A 191 13.28 1.25 -0.58
CA ALA A 191 13.15 2.27 -1.62
C ALA A 191 12.45 1.79 -2.92
N ALA A 192 12.65 0.55 -3.36
CA ALA A 192 12.07 0.02 -4.59
C ALA A 192 10.58 -0.36 -4.42
N CYS A 193 10.18 -0.89 -3.26
CA CYS A 193 8.78 -1.20 -2.97
C CYS A 193 7.93 0.08 -2.80
N ALA A 194 8.47 1.12 -2.15
CA ALA A 194 7.81 2.42 -2.05
C ALA A 194 7.65 3.11 -3.42
N LEU A 195 8.65 2.98 -4.30
CA LEU A 195 8.55 3.51 -5.67
C LEU A 195 7.55 2.71 -6.52
N LEU A 196 7.59 1.38 -6.51
CA LEU A 196 6.64 0.54 -7.27
C LEU A 196 5.18 0.77 -6.86
N SER A 197 4.92 0.91 -5.56
CA SER A 197 3.58 1.19 -5.06
C SER A 197 3.09 2.60 -5.40
N LEU A 198 3.98 3.62 -5.40
CA LEU A 198 3.64 4.96 -5.90
C LEU A 198 3.36 4.96 -7.42
N PHE A 199 4.12 4.20 -8.20
CA PHE A 199 3.96 4.08 -9.65
C PHE A 199 2.62 3.41 -10.04
N VAL A 200 2.20 2.37 -9.33
CA VAL A 200 0.89 1.70 -9.57
C VAL A 200 -0.27 2.64 -9.23
N VAL A 201 -0.22 3.37 -8.11
CA VAL A 201 -1.26 4.34 -7.72
C VAL A 201 -1.39 5.48 -8.75
N LEU A 202 -0.29 5.95 -9.32
CA LEU A 202 -0.31 7.00 -10.35
C LEU A 202 -0.86 6.51 -11.70
N PHE A 203 -0.62 5.26 -12.09
CA PHE A 203 -1.17 4.68 -13.31
C PHE A 203 -2.68 4.44 -13.24
N ILE A 204 -3.19 3.96 -12.10
CA ILE A 204 -4.63 3.74 -11.89
C ILE A 204 -5.42 5.06 -11.96
N ARG A 205 -4.86 6.15 -11.42
CA ARG A 205 -5.51 7.48 -11.41
C ARG A 205 -5.59 8.11 -12.81
N LYS A 206 -4.66 7.78 -13.71
CA LYS A 206 -4.65 8.26 -15.10
C LYS A 206 -5.63 7.51 -16.02
N SER A 207 -5.99 6.27 -15.70
CA SER A 207 -6.92 5.46 -16.51
C SER A 207 -8.40 5.83 -16.31
N LYS A 208 -8.74 6.63 -15.28
CA LYS A 208 -10.12 6.98 -14.91
C LYS A 208 -10.56 8.42 -15.29
N ASN A 209 -9.70 9.19 -15.94
CA ASN A 209 -9.98 10.55 -16.46
C ASN A 209 -9.74 10.61 -17.97
#